data_AF-A0A2X2UUU7-F1
#
_entry.id   AF-A0A2X2UUU7-F1
#
_cell.length_a   1.000
_cell.length_b   1.000
_cell.length_c   1.000
_cell.angle_alpha   90.00
_cell.angle_beta   90.00
_cell.angle_gamma   90.00
#
_symmetry.space_group_name_H-M   'P 1'
#
loop_
_entity.id
_entity.type
_entity.pdbx_description
1 polymer ?
#
loop_
_entity_poly.entity_id
_entity_poly.type
_entity_poly.pdbx_seq_one_letter_code
_entity_poly.pdbx_strand_id
1 'polypeptide(L)'
;MREDTYQNRCTKQLKEWGAPLEGWYCESVVDVKGDEDDWDDGAGLATCELCGCERVRFLHVMGNPDYFEEVNVGCICAGIMEGNIPAAVERDREMRNRAGRKRSFLKREWRQDEWGVKYKSCGGKKVYFHNGCVICGGRKMSEYKGKKIVDEVTADHAGFILAEKARKEKKANEGKGD
;
A
#
# COMPACT_ATOMS: atom_id res chain seq x y z
N MET A 1 -24.42 5.47 -18.32
CA MET A 1 -24.02 5.28 -19.73
C MET A 1 -22.59 5.81 -19.96
N ARG A 2 -21.60 5.23 -19.25
CA ARG A 2 -20.16 5.62 -19.29
C ARG A 2 -19.18 4.46 -19.02
N GLU A 3 -19.64 3.29 -18.56
CA GLU A 3 -18.80 2.08 -18.41
C GLU A 3 -18.32 1.53 -19.77
N ASP A 4 -19.24 1.35 -20.72
CA ASP A 4 -18.98 0.62 -21.96
C ASP A 4 -17.88 1.27 -22.81
N THR A 5 -17.79 2.60 -22.83
CA THR A 5 -16.76 3.32 -23.61
C THR A 5 -15.37 3.20 -22.98
N TYR A 6 -15.29 3.11 -21.65
CA TYR A 6 -14.01 2.94 -20.95
C TYR A 6 -13.49 1.51 -21.07
N GLN A 7 -14.38 0.53 -20.88
CA GLN A 7 -14.04 -0.88 -21.05
C GLN A 7 -13.62 -1.18 -22.49
N ASN A 8 -14.33 -0.65 -23.49
CA ASN A 8 -13.96 -0.80 -24.90
C ASN A 8 -12.57 -0.23 -25.21
N ARG A 9 -12.17 0.89 -24.58
CA ARG A 9 -10.83 1.45 -24.75
C ARG A 9 -9.75 0.53 -24.19
N CYS A 10 -9.97 0.00 -22.99
CA CYS A 10 -9.05 -0.93 -22.35
C CYS A 10 -8.90 -2.22 -23.19
N THR A 11 -10.01 -2.82 -23.61
CA THR A 11 -10.02 -4.01 -24.47
C THR A 11 -9.34 -3.75 -25.80
N LYS A 12 -9.56 -2.59 -26.42
CA LYS A 12 -8.87 -2.22 -27.66
C LYS A 12 -7.35 -2.14 -27.45
N GLN A 13 -6.91 -1.49 -26.39
CA GLN A 13 -5.47 -1.36 -26.10
C GLN A 13 -4.80 -2.71 -25.86
N LEU A 14 -5.45 -3.62 -25.11
CA LEU A 14 -4.94 -4.99 -24.90
C LEU A 14 -4.78 -5.73 -26.23
N LYS A 15 -5.75 -5.60 -27.14
CA LYS A 15 -5.65 -6.19 -28.49
C LYS A 15 -4.48 -5.62 -29.29
N GLU A 16 -4.26 -4.31 -29.22
CA GLU A 16 -3.14 -3.65 -29.90
C GLU A 16 -1.77 -4.13 -29.38
N TRP A 17 -1.69 -4.47 -28.08
CA TRP A 17 -0.49 -5.08 -27.49
C TRP A 17 -0.35 -6.58 -27.79
N GLY A 18 -1.35 -7.20 -28.43
CA GLY A 18 -1.41 -8.66 -28.55
C GLY A 18 -1.54 -9.36 -27.20
N ALA A 19 -2.03 -8.66 -26.18
CA ALA A 19 -2.14 -9.17 -24.83
C ALA A 19 -3.48 -9.92 -24.64
N PRO A 20 -3.55 -10.90 -23.72
CA PRO A 20 -4.79 -11.59 -23.38
C PRO A 20 -5.88 -10.63 -22.92
N LEU A 21 -7.15 -10.97 -23.18
CA LEU A 21 -8.31 -10.17 -22.71
C LEU A 21 -8.82 -10.60 -21.35
N GLU A 22 -8.36 -11.76 -20.87
CA GLU A 22 -8.78 -12.40 -19.63
C GLU A 22 -7.59 -13.18 -19.02
N GLY A 23 -7.77 -13.73 -17.82
CA GLY A 23 -6.74 -14.51 -17.13
C GLY A 23 -5.69 -13.68 -16.40
N TRP A 24 -5.86 -12.36 -16.32
CA TRP A 24 -4.97 -11.50 -15.55
C TRP A 24 -5.22 -11.63 -14.06
N TYR A 25 -4.15 -11.48 -13.28
CA TYR A 25 -4.21 -11.43 -11.84
C TYR A 25 -3.34 -10.27 -11.33
N CYS A 26 -3.74 -9.67 -10.21
CA CYS A 26 -2.96 -8.62 -9.56
C CYS A 26 -1.93 -9.24 -8.63
N GLU A 27 -0.65 -9.06 -8.94
CA GLU A 27 0.46 -9.59 -8.15
C GLU A 27 0.70 -8.76 -6.89
N SER A 28 0.67 -7.43 -7.05
CA SER A 28 0.85 -6.50 -5.97
C SER A 28 0.25 -5.12 -6.28
N VAL A 29 0.14 -4.28 -5.24
CA VAL A 29 -0.22 -2.87 -5.40
C VAL A 29 0.90 -2.01 -4.83
N VAL A 30 1.45 -1.13 -5.66
CA VAL A 30 2.60 -0.28 -5.36
C VAL A 30 2.11 1.15 -5.08
N ASP A 31 2.48 1.71 -3.92
CA ASP A 31 2.32 3.14 -3.65
C ASP A 31 3.54 3.87 -4.21
N VAL A 32 3.37 4.56 -5.35
CA VAL A 32 4.48 5.21 -6.07
C VAL A 32 5.12 6.36 -5.30
N LYS A 33 4.42 6.89 -4.28
CA LYS A 33 4.97 7.89 -3.33
C LYS A 33 5.81 7.25 -2.22
N GLY A 34 5.63 5.96 -1.93
CA GLY A 34 6.43 5.23 -0.96
C GLY A 34 6.53 5.90 0.43
N ASP A 35 7.76 6.28 0.81
CA ASP A 35 8.09 6.97 2.08
C ASP A 35 8.20 8.50 1.95
N GLU A 36 8.08 9.05 0.75
CA GLU A 36 8.23 10.48 0.48
C GLU A 36 7.00 11.27 0.93
N ASP A 37 7.21 12.58 1.15
CA ASP A 37 6.21 13.47 1.72
C ASP A 37 4.89 13.40 0.95
N ASP A 38 3.84 13.08 1.72
CA ASP A 38 2.45 12.87 1.30
C ASP A 38 1.76 14.20 0.93
N TRP A 39 2.51 15.16 0.38
CA TRP A 39 2.01 16.44 -0.10
C TRP A 39 1.19 16.21 -1.37
N ASP A 40 -0.07 16.64 -1.34
CA ASP A 40 -1.06 16.43 -2.39
C ASP A 40 -0.96 17.52 -3.48
N ASP A 41 0.23 17.75 -4.03
CA ASP A 41 0.41 18.61 -5.22
C ASP A 41 0.26 17.82 -6.53
N GLY A 42 0.18 16.49 -6.44
CA GLY A 42 0.14 15.59 -7.60
C GLY A 42 1.49 15.39 -8.28
N ALA A 43 2.60 15.93 -7.74
CA ALA A 43 3.94 15.60 -8.22
C ALA A 43 4.25 14.13 -7.93
N GLY A 44 4.96 13.42 -8.81
CA GLY A 44 5.36 12.02 -8.58
C GLY A 44 4.20 11.01 -8.59
N LEU A 45 3.05 11.33 -9.20
CA LEU A 45 2.04 10.34 -9.55
C LEU A 45 2.42 9.64 -10.86
N ALA A 46 1.97 8.40 -11.02
CA ALA A 46 2.27 7.59 -12.18
C ALA A 46 1.13 7.61 -13.21
N THR A 47 1.49 7.22 -14.43
CA THR A 47 0.54 7.04 -15.54
C THR A 47 0.11 5.58 -15.63
N CYS A 48 -1.19 5.34 -15.74
CA CYS A 48 -1.72 4.02 -16.06
C CYS A 48 -1.27 3.60 -17.47
N GLU A 49 -0.56 2.48 -17.60
CA GLU A 49 -0.06 2.00 -18.90
C GLU A 49 -1.21 1.66 -19.87
N LEU A 50 -2.36 1.21 -19.36
CA LEU A 50 -3.47 0.76 -20.21
C LEU A 50 -4.35 1.90 -20.75
N CYS A 51 -4.64 2.91 -19.93
CA CYS A 51 -5.58 3.98 -20.32
C CYS A 51 -4.96 5.38 -20.40
N GLY A 52 -3.69 5.54 -20.02
CA GLY A 52 -2.97 6.82 -20.05
C GLY A 52 -3.38 7.80 -18.94
N CYS A 53 -4.07 7.37 -17.89
CA CYS A 53 -4.44 8.26 -16.78
C CYS A 53 -3.20 8.66 -15.97
N GLU A 54 -2.84 9.95 -15.95
CA GLU A 54 -1.57 10.50 -15.42
C GLU A 54 -1.54 10.76 -13.90
N ARG A 55 -2.61 10.41 -13.16
CA ARG A 55 -2.74 10.71 -11.73
C ARG A 55 -3.00 9.46 -10.89
N VAL A 56 -2.22 8.40 -11.13
CA VAL A 56 -2.34 7.14 -10.40
C VAL A 56 -1.28 7.05 -9.31
N ARG A 57 -1.74 6.96 -8.06
CA ARG A 57 -0.85 6.74 -6.91
C ARG A 57 -0.59 5.27 -6.61
N PHE A 58 -1.65 4.46 -6.69
CA PHE A 58 -1.60 3.04 -6.37
C PHE A 58 -1.65 2.26 -7.69
N LEU A 59 -0.49 1.84 -8.17
CA LEU A 59 -0.39 1.02 -9.36
C LEU A 59 -0.62 -0.43 -8.98
N HIS A 60 -1.55 -1.06 -9.68
CA HIS A 60 -1.76 -2.50 -9.62
C HIS A 60 -0.82 -3.13 -10.65
N VAL A 61 0.08 -3.97 -10.16
CA VAL A 61 0.98 -4.77 -10.99
C VAL A 61 0.18 -5.99 -11.45
N MET A 62 -0.09 -6.07 -12.76
CA MET A 62 -0.92 -7.12 -13.35
C MET A 62 -0.05 -8.11 -14.11
N GLY A 63 -0.17 -9.39 -13.76
CA GLY A 63 0.47 -10.51 -14.44
C GLY A 63 -0.54 -11.36 -15.20
N ASN A 64 -0.06 -12.08 -16.22
CA ASN A 64 -0.82 -13.09 -16.96
C ASN A 64 0.14 -14.18 -17.47
N PRO A 65 -0.16 -15.48 -17.33
CA PRO A 65 0.75 -16.54 -17.77
C PRO A 65 1.06 -16.52 -19.27
N ASP A 66 0.14 -15.99 -20.08
CA ASP A 66 0.25 -15.92 -21.54
C ASP A 66 0.80 -14.56 -22.02
N TYR A 67 1.28 -13.72 -21.10
CA TYR A 67 1.88 -12.43 -21.42
C TYR A 67 3.24 -12.27 -20.72
N PHE A 68 4.22 -11.75 -21.44
CA PHE A 68 5.63 -11.85 -21.07
C PHE A 68 6.09 -10.79 -20.05
N GLU A 69 5.33 -9.70 -19.89
CA GLU A 69 5.66 -8.57 -19.02
C GLU A 69 4.53 -8.29 -18.01
N GLU A 70 4.90 -7.77 -16.85
CA GLU A 70 3.94 -7.18 -15.92
C GLU A 70 3.41 -5.84 -16.48
N VAL A 71 2.14 -5.54 -16.23
CA VAL A 71 1.53 -4.27 -16.66
C VAL A 71 1.10 -3.46 -15.44
N ASN A 72 1.55 -2.21 -15.34
CA ASN A 72 1.22 -1.32 -14.24
C ASN A 72 0.02 -0.44 -14.57
N VAL A 73 -1.10 -0.67 -13.90
CA VAL A 73 -2.35 0.02 -14.22
C VAL A 73 -3.03 0.61 -13.00
N GLY A 74 -3.93 1.57 -13.23
CA GLY A 74 -4.82 2.06 -12.18
C GLY A 74 -5.90 1.05 -11.82
N CYS A 75 -6.52 1.24 -10.66
CA CYS A 75 -7.53 0.36 -10.08
C CYS A 75 -8.65 -0.10 -11.03
N ILE A 76 -9.26 0.80 -11.81
CA ILE A 76 -10.36 0.40 -12.72
C ILE A 76 -9.84 -0.47 -13.87
N CYS A 77 -8.68 -0.15 -14.44
CA CYS A 77 -8.04 -0.97 -15.47
C CYS A 77 -7.65 -2.35 -14.94
N ALA A 78 -7.09 -2.43 -13.73
CA ALA A 78 -6.79 -3.71 -13.08
C ALA A 78 -8.05 -4.57 -12.94
N GLY A 79 -9.14 -3.96 -12.48
CA GLY A 79 -10.45 -4.60 -12.34
C GLY A 79 -11.02 -5.12 -13.65
N ILE A 80 -10.81 -4.39 -14.75
CA ILE A 80 -11.22 -4.83 -16.10
C ILE A 80 -10.37 -6.01 -16.55
N MET A 81 -9.05 -5.94 -16.38
CA MET A 81 -8.11 -7.00 -16.80
C MET A 81 -8.38 -8.33 -16.06
N GLU A 82 -8.63 -8.29 -14.75
CA GLU A 82 -8.94 -9.48 -13.96
C GLU A 82 -10.43 -9.89 -13.99
N GLY A 83 -11.29 -9.10 -14.65
CA GLY A 83 -12.73 -9.33 -14.69
C GLY A 83 -13.45 -9.11 -13.35
N ASN A 84 -12.83 -8.42 -12.39
CA ASN A 84 -13.36 -8.20 -11.03
C ASN A 84 -13.04 -6.79 -10.50
N ILE A 85 -13.78 -5.79 -10.98
CA ILE A 85 -13.65 -4.40 -10.51
C ILE A 85 -13.81 -4.26 -8.99
N PRO A 86 -14.79 -4.89 -8.32
CA PRO A 86 -14.92 -4.78 -6.86
C PRO A 86 -13.67 -5.20 -6.09
N ALA A 87 -13.00 -6.30 -6.50
CA ALA A 87 -11.77 -6.76 -5.86
C ALA A 87 -10.62 -5.76 -6.04
N ALA A 88 -10.44 -5.20 -7.24
CA ALA A 88 -9.47 -4.13 -7.47
C ALA A 88 -9.75 -2.88 -6.61
N VAL A 89 -11.01 -2.47 -6.51
CA VAL A 89 -11.44 -1.34 -5.68
C VAL A 89 -11.14 -1.57 -4.20
N GLU A 90 -11.36 -2.79 -3.70
CA GLU A 90 -11.03 -3.14 -2.32
C GLU A 90 -9.53 -3.02 -2.05
N ARG A 91 -8.68 -3.59 -2.90
CA ARG A 91 -7.21 -3.50 -2.77
C ARG A 91 -6.72 -2.06 -2.78
N ASP A 92 -7.22 -1.22 -3.70
CA ASP A 92 -6.87 0.20 -3.75
C ASP A 92 -7.34 0.92 -2.47
N ARG A 93 -8.57 0.65 -2.02
CA ARG A 93 -9.09 1.20 -0.75
C ARG A 93 -8.21 0.80 0.44
N GLU A 94 -7.73 -0.43 0.50
CA GLU A 94 -6.81 -0.86 1.55
C GLU A 94 -5.48 -0.08 1.52
N MET A 95 -4.94 0.19 0.33
CA MET A 95 -3.73 0.97 0.13
C MET A 95 -3.91 2.45 0.51
N ARG A 96 -5.01 3.09 0.08
CA ARG A 96 -5.39 4.44 0.55
C ARG A 96 -5.49 4.51 2.07
N ASN A 97 -6.17 3.53 2.67
CA ASN A 97 -6.32 3.48 4.12
C ASN A 97 -4.97 3.30 4.82
N ARG A 98 -4.05 2.49 4.25
CA ARG A 98 -2.69 2.30 4.75
C ARG A 98 -1.89 3.61 4.68
N ALA A 99 -1.90 4.30 3.54
CA ALA A 99 -1.26 5.60 3.37
C ALA A 99 -1.79 6.64 4.37
N GLY A 100 -3.12 6.71 4.53
CA GLY A 100 -3.74 7.59 5.52
C GLY A 100 -3.32 7.28 6.96
N ARG A 101 -3.27 5.99 7.35
CA ARG A 101 -2.76 5.57 8.66
C ARG A 101 -1.30 5.95 8.86
N LYS A 102 -0.47 5.79 7.83
CA LYS A 102 0.95 6.19 7.86
C LYS A 102 1.07 7.67 8.13
N ARG A 103 0.39 8.51 7.33
CA ARG A 103 0.37 9.96 7.50
C ARG A 103 -0.07 10.35 8.91
N SER A 104 -1.15 9.76 9.42
CA SER A 104 -1.62 10.02 10.78
C SER A 104 -0.65 9.55 11.87
N PHE A 105 0.12 8.49 11.62
CA PHE A 105 1.10 7.97 12.57
C PHE A 105 2.35 8.87 12.63
N LEU A 106 2.91 9.23 11.47
CA LEU A 106 4.10 10.08 11.36
C LEU A 106 3.85 11.50 11.93
N LYS A 107 2.64 12.05 11.76
CA LYS A 107 2.27 13.37 12.31
C LYS A 107 2.14 13.41 13.83
N ARG A 108 2.03 12.26 14.52
CA ARG A 108 1.92 12.25 15.98
C ARG A 108 3.29 12.43 16.59
N GLU A 109 3.38 13.08 17.74
CA GLU A 109 4.63 13.18 18.50
C GLU A 109 4.82 11.96 19.41
N TRP A 110 6.08 11.60 19.66
CA TRP A 110 6.41 10.59 20.66
C TRP A 110 6.10 11.14 22.05
N ARG A 111 5.33 10.39 22.84
CA ARG A 111 5.18 10.65 24.27
C ARG A 111 6.28 9.93 25.02
N GLN A 112 6.65 10.43 26.18
CA GLN A 112 7.66 9.81 27.04
C GLN A 112 7.04 9.45 28.39
N ASP A 113 7.38 8.28 28.92
CA ASP A 113 7.01 7.90 30.28
C ASP A 113 8.09 8.27 31.31
N GLU A 114 7.83 7.94 32.57
CA GLU A 114 8.70 8.24 33.72
C GLU A 114 10.08 7.56 33.63
N TRP A 115 10.21 6.49 32.83
CA TRP A 115 11.45 5.75 32.62
C TRP A 115 12.20 6.16 31.35
N GLY A 116 11.71 7.19 30.64
CA GLY A 116 12.32 7.66 29.41
C GLY A 116 12.02 6.79 28.18
N VAL A 117 11.06 5.87 28.27
CA VAL A 117 10.61 5.09 27.12
C VAL A 117 9.64 5.93 26.31
N LYS A 118 9.93 6.06 25.02
CA LYS A 118 9.08 6.79 24.08
C LYS A 118 7.97 5.89 23.56
N TYR A 119 6.76 6.41 23.42
CA TYR A 119 5.65 5.65 22.85
C TYR A 119 4.69 6.49 21.99
N LYS A 120 4.07 5.83 21.00
CA LYS A 120 2.99 6.36 20.16
C LYS A 120 1.81 5.41 20.13
N SER A 121 0.59 5.95 20.18
CA SER A 121 -0.62 5.16 19.99
C SER A 121 -0.91 4.99 18.50
N CYS A 122 -1.21 3.77 18.08
CA CYS A 122 -1.59 3.43 16.71
C CYS A 122 -2.70 2.36 16.72
N GLY A 123 -3.93 2.76 16.35
CA GLY A 123 -5.06 1.82 16.20
C GLY A 123 -5.36 0.96 17.43
N GLY A 124 -5.29 1.55 18.63
CA GLY A 124 -5.52 0.85 19.90
C GLY A 124 -4.31 0.06 20.44
N LYS A 125 -3.18 0.03 19.71
CA LYS A 125 -1.90 -0.50 20.19
C LYS A 125 -0.93 0.63 20.52
N LYS A 126 0.05 0.35 21.38
CA LYS A 126 1.20 1.23 21.61
C LYS A 126 2.41 0.72 20.82
N VAL A 127 3.08 1.64 20.16
CA VAL A 127 4.42 1.47 19.59
C VAL A 127 5.39 2.09 20.58
N TYR A 128 6.42 1.36 20.98
CA TYR A 128 7.44 1.82 21.91
C TYR A 128 8.77 1.99 21.20
N PHE A 129 9.56 2.97 21.60
CA PHE A 129 10.92 3.21 21.13
C PHE A 129 11.83 3.45 22.34
N HIS A 130 12.84 2.59 22.47
CA HIS A 130 13.83 2.67 23.54
C HIS A 130 15.13 1.97 23.11
N ASN A 131 16.29 2.58 23.40
CA ASN A 131 17.63 2.03 23.13
C ASN A 131 17.80 1.45 21.72
N GLY A 132 17.38 2.19 20.69
CA GLY A 132 17.52 1.78 19.29
C GLY A 132 16.62 0.60 18.88
N CYS A 133 15.59 0.31 19.66
CA CYS A 133 14.66 -0.78 19.42
C CYS A 133 13.21 -0.25 19.41
N VAL A 134 12.45 -0.63 18.40
CA VAL A 134 11.03 -0.34 18.28
C VAL A 134 10.22 -1.59 18.54
N ILE A 135 9.21 -1.50 19.39
CA ILE A 135 8.40 -2.63 19.84
C ILE A 135 6.92 -2.34 19.61
N CYS A 136 6.20 -3.26 18.98
CA CYS A 136 4.74 -3.19 18.87
C CYS A 136 4.13 -4.58 18.73
N GLY A 137 3.07 -4.86 19.50
CA GLY A 137 2.28 -6.09 19.35
C GLY A 137 3.09 -7.38 19.52
N GLY A 138 4.05 -7.41 20.46
CA GLY A 138 4.92 -8.57 20.71
C GLY A 138 6.10 -8.71 19.75
N ARG A 139 6.24 -7.82 18.76
CA ARG A 139 7.40 -7.79 17.86
C ARG A 139 8.36 -6.67 18.23
N LYS A 140 9.63 -6.90 17.92
CA LYS A 140 10.70 -5.91 18.00
C LYS A 140 11.43 -5.74 16.67
N MET A 141 11.97 -4.55 16.44
CA MET A 141 12.78 -4.20 15.29
C MET A 141 13.89 -3.26 15.76
N SER A 142 15.15 -3.58 15.46
CA SER A 142 16.32 -2.75 15.76
C SER A 142 16.96 -2.14 14.51
N GLU A 143 16.50 -2.55 13.32
CA GLU A 143 17.02 -2.12 12.04
C GLU A 143 15.89 -1.82 11.05
N TYR A 144 16.07 -0.78 10.24
CA TYR A 144 15.18 -0.38 9.17
C TYR A 144 15.99 -0.11 7.91
N LYS A 145 15.61 -0.73 6.77
CA LYS A 145 16.33 -0.66 5.49
C LYS A 145 17.84 -0.92 5.62
N GLY A 146 18.22 -1.93 6.42
CA GLY A 146 19.61 -2.32 6.65
C GLY A 146 20.44 -1.36 7.52
N LYS A 147 19.81 -0.35 8.13
CA LYS A 147 20.45 0.60 9.06
C LYS A 147 19.88 0.44 10.45
N LYS A 148 20.72 0.65 11.47
CA LYS A 148 20.28 0.69 12.87
C LYS A 148 19.32 1.85 13.10
N ILE A 149 18.32 1.62 13.95
CA ILE A 149 17.40 2.67 14.38
C ILE A 149 18.11 3.47 15.47
N VAL A 150 18.34 4.75 15.21
CA VAL A 150 19.12 5.63 16.10
C VAL A 150 18.38 6.90 16.50
N ASP A 151 17.30 7.22 15.81
CA ASP A 151 16.53 8.45 16.00
C ASP A 151 15.02 8.17 15.92
N GLU A 152 14.22 9.17 16.28
CA GLU A 152 12.77 9.07 16.26
C GLU A 152 12.18 8.93 14.85
N VAL A 153 12.86 9.46 13.83
CA VAL A 153 12.40 9.44 12.45
C VAL A 153 12.47 8.01 11.91
N THR A 154 13.62 7.37 12.03
CA THR A 154 13.80 5.95 11.70
C THR A 154 12.92 5.05 12.56
N ALA A 155 12.75 5.39 13.85
CA ALA A 155 11.83 4.68 14.73
C ALA A 155 10.37 4.80 14.28
N ASP A 156 9.97 5.92 13.69
CA ASP A 156 8.63 6.13 13.17
C ASP A 156 8.31 5.22 11.99
N HIS A 157 9.20 5.17 10.99
CA HIS A 157 9.01 4.27 9.85
C HIS A 157 9.00 2.79 10.29
N ALA A 158 9.93 2.39 11.16
CA ALA A 158 9.98 1.04 11.71
C ALA A 158 8.72 0.70 12.55
N GLY A 159 8.29 1.64 13.39
CA GLY A 159 7.13 1.52 14.27
C GLY A 159 5.84 1.36 13.49
N PHE A 160 5.67 2.14 12.42
CA PHE A 160 4.52 2.00 11.53
C PHE A 160 4.49 0.61 10.87
N ILE A 161 5.62 0.10 10.41
CA ILE A 161 5.70 -1.25 9.81
C ILE A 161 5.26 -2.31 10.82
N LEU A 162 5.75 -2.25 12.06
CA LEU A 162 5.35 -3.20 13.10
C LEU A 162 3.86 -3.09 13.43
N ALA A 163 3.34 -1.86 13.56
CA ALA A 163 1.92 -1.62 13.83
C ALA A 163 1.02 -2.19 12.72
N GLU A 164 1.42 -2.03 11.45
CA GLU A 164 0.68 -2.58 10.31
C GLU A 164 0.73 -4.11 10.26
N LYS A 165 1.89 -4.74 10.54
CA LYS A 165 1.98 -6.20 10.67
C LYS A 165 1.05 -6.72 11.78
N ALA A 166 1.10 -6.07 12.94
CA ALA A 166 0.27 -6.41 14.07
C ALA A 166 -1.24 -6.19 13.81
N ARG A 167 -1.61 -5.30 12.87
CA ARG A 167 -2.99 -5.09 12.41
C ARG A 167 -3.44 -6.20 11.47
N LYS A 168 -2.60 -6.58 10.49
CA LYS A 168 -2.92 -7.64 9.51
C LYS A 168 -3.18 -8.98 10.20
N GLU A 169 -2.40 -9.32 11.21
CA GLU A 169 -2.57 -10.57 11.94
C GLU A 169 -3.81 -10.61 12.81
N LYS A 170 -4.16 -9.47 13.43
CA LYS A 170 -5.43 -9.37 14.17
C LYS A 170 -6.60 -9.70 13.23
N LYS A 171 -6.63 -9.09 12.03
CA LYS A 171 -7.64 -9.42 11.00
C LYS A 171 -7.60 -10.91 10.61
N ALA A 172 -6.41 -11.47 10.38
CA ALA A 172 -6.27 -12.87 9.97
C ALA A 172 -6.71 -13.87 11.04
N ASN A 173 -6.58 -13.52 12.31
CA ASN A 173 -7.05 -14.34 13.43
C ASN A 173 -8.56 -14.20 13.66
N GLU A 174 -9.13 -13.01 13.43
CA GLU A 174 -10.57 -12.76 13.51
C GLU A 174 -11.35 -13.49 12.39
N GLY A 175 -10.79 -13.58 11.18
CA GLY A 175 -11.41 -14.28 10.04
C GLY A 175 -11.27 -15.81 10.04
N LYS A 176 -10.69 -16.42 11.09
CA LYS A 176 -10.61 -17.88 11.27
C LYS A 176 -11.61 -18.43 12.29
N GLY A 177 -12.52 -17.56 12.77
CA GLY A 177 -13.49 -17.88 13.81
C GLY A 177 -14.92 -18.18 13.33
N ASP A 178 -15.17 -18.18 12.01
CA ASP A 178 -16.48 -18.45 11.40
C ASP A 178 -16.42 -19.67 10.47
#